data_AF-A0A849XWJ8-F1
#
_entry.id   AF-A0A849XWJ8-F1
#
_cell.length_a   1.000
_cell.length_b   1.000
_cell.length_c   1.000
_cell.angle_alpha   90.00
_cell.angle_beta   90.00
_cell.angle_gamma   90.00
#
_symmetry.space_group_name_H-M   'P 1'
#
loop_
_entity.id
_entity.type
_entity.pdbx_description
1 polymer ?
#
loop_
_entity_poly.entity_id
_entity_poly.type
_entity_poly.pdbx_seq_one_letter_code
_entity_poly.pdbx_strand_id
1 'polypeptide(L)'
;AAADAWARAAELLPKDADLRNCQGVALARLGRTADARDAFDKGLAVAPEDPLLLGNLALALRRLHLTAESERALDRLRKLDAARAAEIAAWWRAAGRPPRR
;
A
#
# COMPACT_ATOMS: atom_id res chain seq x y z
N ALA A 1 -24.05 2.97 -26.53
CA ALA A 1 -23.79 4.39 -26.82
C ALA A 1 -22.29 4.68 -26.68
N ALA A 2 -21.76 5.79 -27.23
CA ALA A 2 -20.35 6.16 -27.02
C ALA A 2 -19.98 6.27 -25.52
N ALA A 3 -20.94 6.67 -24.68
CA ALA A 3 -20.80 6.71 -23.23
C ALA A 3 -20.45 5.35 -22.58
N ASP A 4 -21.02 4.24 -23.09
CA ASP A 4 -20.74 2.89 -22.54
C ASP A 4 -19.32 2.42 -22.87
N ALA A 5 -18.83 2.80 -24.06
CA ALA A 5 -17.46 2.51 -24.48
C ALA A 5 -16.44 3.32 -23.66
N TRP A 6 -16.79 4.57 -23.31
CA TRP A 6 -15.94 5.43 -22.48
C TRP A 6 -15.93 5.00 -21.01
N ALA A 7 -17.06 4.53 -20.46
CA ALA A 7 -17.13 3.95 -19.12
C ALA A 7 -16.28 2.69 -18.99
N ARG A 8 -16.39 1.76 -19.96
CA ARG A 8 -15.53 0.56 -20.02
C ARG A 8 -14.05 0.88 -20.24
N ALA A 9 -13.73 1.90 -21.04
CA ALA A 9 -12.35 2.36 -21.22
C ALA A 9 -11.79 2.99 -19.93
N ALA A 10 -12.61 3.73 -19.19
CA ALA A 10 -12.22 4.30 -17.89
C ALA A 10 -12.01 3.23 -16.81
N GLU A 11 -12.71 2.09 -16.90
CA GLU A 11 -12.47 0.92 -16.04
C GLU A 11 -11.16 0.21 -16.34
N LEU A 12 -10.66 0.30 -17.58
CA LEU A 12 -9.38 -0.30 -18.02
C LEU A 12 -8.17 0.59 -17.77
N LEU A 13 -8.37 1.89 -17.52
CA LEU A 13 -7.29 2.78 -17.12
C LEU A 13 -6.91 2.47 -15.66
N PRO A 14 -5.63 2.19 -15.37
CA PRO A 14 -5.20 2.02 -14.00
C PRO A 14 -5.57 3.28 -13.23
N LYS A 15 -6.32 3.11 -12.15
CA LYS A 15 -6.74 4.24 -11.32
C LYS A 15 -5.47 4.89 -10.78
N ASP A 16 -5.54 6.19 -10.52
CA ASP A 16 -4.40 6.94 -9.98
C ASP A 16 -3.82 6.27 -8.71
N ALA A 17 -4.69 5.64 -7.89
CA ALA A 17 -4.31 4.82 -6.75
C ALA A 17 -3.46 3.59 -7.12
N ASP A 18 -3.82 2.84 -8.18
CA ASP A 18 -3.09 1.66 -8.65
C ASP A 18 -1.70 2.04 -9.18
N LEU A 19 -1.62 3.15 -9.92
CA LEU A 19 -0.35 3.68 -10.42
C LEU A 19 0.58 4.07 -9.27
N ARG A 20 0.04 4.77 -8.26
CA ARG A 20 0.78 5.14 -7.06
C ARG A 20 1.21 3.94 -6.24
N ASN A 21 0.38 2.91 -6.16
CA ASN A 21 0.74 1.65 -5.53
C ASN A 21 1.93 0.99 -6.25
N CYS A 22 1.87 0.88 -7.58
CA CYS A 22 2.97 0.34 -8.39
C CYS A 22 4.25 1.14 -8.22
N GLN A 23 4.16 2.48 -8.25
CA GLN A 23 5.28 3.38 -8.03
C GLN A 23 5.91 3.16 -6.64
N GLY A 24 5.09 3.11 -5.59
CA GLY A 24 5.57 2.89 -4.23
C GLY A 24 6.26 1.54 -4.05
N VAL A 25 5.71 0.46 -4.63
CA VAL A 25 6.34 -0.87 -4.62
C VAL A 25 7.69 -0.85 -5.34
N ALA A 26 7.77 -0.19 -6.51
CA ALA A 26 9.02 -0.05 -7.25
C ALA A 26 10.07 0.72 -6.43
N LEU A 27 9.70 1.85 -5.83
CA LEU A 27 10.58 2.64 -4.98
C LEU A 27 11.07 1.86 -3.75
N ALA A 28 10.18 1.10 -3.11
CA ALA A 28 10.53 0.26 -1.96
C ALA A 28 11.53 -0.84 -2.32
N ARG A 29 11.40 -1.44 -3.52
CA ARG A 29 12.35 -2.42 -4.05
C ARG A 29 13.72 -1.81 -4.38
N LEU A 30 13.74 -0.54 -4.77
CA LEU A 30 14.98 0.23 -4.99
C LEU A 30 15.62 0.72 -3.68
N GLY A 31 15.05 0.38 -2.51
CA GLY A 31 15.53 0.85 -1.21
C GLY A 31 15.12 2.29 -0.88
N ARG A 32 14.43 2.98 -1.79
CA ARG A 32 13.90 4.35 -1.63
C ARG A 32 12.61 4.33 -0.81
N THR A 33 12.69 3.82 0.41
CA THR A 33 11.52 3.53 1.25
C THR A 33 10.76 4.79 1.66
N ALA A 34 11.44 5.93 1.83
CA ALA A 34 10.78 7.21 2.12
C ALA A 34 9.92 7.68 0.93
N ASP A 35 10.47 7.64 -0.28
CA ASP A 35 9.70 7.99 -1.49
C ASP A 35 8.54 7.01 -1.73
N ALA A 36 8.73 5.74 -1.37
CA ALA A 36 7.67 4.73 -1.45
C ALA A 36 6.50 5.08 -0.52
N ARG A 37 6.78 5.49 0.72
CA ARG A 37 5.76 5.98 1.67
C ARG A 37 4.98 7.12 1.06
N ASP A 38 5.66 8.13 0.51
CA ASP A 38 5.01 9.30 -0.09
C ASP A 38 4.13 8.93 -1.29
N ALA A 39 4.54 7.94 -2.09
CA ALA A 39 3.71 7.40 -3.18
C ALA A 39 2.44 6.72 -2.64
N PHE A 40 2.56 5.89 -1.60
CA PHE A 40 1.41 5.24 -0.97
C PHE A 40 0.45 6.26 -0.33
N ASP A 41 0.97 7.28 0.35
CA ASP A 41 0.17 8.34 0.96
C ASP A 41 -0.64 9.11 -0.10
N LYS A 42 -0.03 9.44 -1.24
CA LYS A 42 -0.74 10.06 -2.37
C LYS A 42 -1.77 9.12 -2.99
N GLY A 43 -1.54 7.80 -2.95
CA GLY A 43 -2.52 6.80 -3.36
C GLY A 43 -3.74 6.82 -2.44
N LEU A 44 -3.48 6.82 -1.12
CA LEU A 44 -4.51 6.87 -0.08
C LEU A 44 -5.26 8.20 -0.03
N ALA A 45 -4.68 9.29 -0.53
CA ALA A 45 -5.41 10.54 -0.72
C ALA A 45 -6.55 10.42 -1.75
N VAL A 46 -6.41 9.50 -2.72
CA VAL A 46 -7.43 9.21 -3.75
C VAL A 46 -8.33 8.03 -3.34
N ALA A 47 -7.75 6.99 -2.75
CA ALA A 47 -8.46 5.80 -2.28
C ALA A 47 -8.14 5.52 -0.80
N PRO A 48 -8.79 6.23 0.15
CA PRO A 48 -8.44 6.17 1.58
C PRO A 48 -8.62 4.79 2.23
N GLU A 49 -9.42 3.93 1.63
CA GLU A 49 -9.77 2.60 2.14
C GLU A 49 -9.24 1.48 1.24
N ASP A 50 -8.20 1.76 0.44
CA ASP A 50 -7.56 0.72 -0.37
C ASP A 50 -6.70 -0.20 0.51
N PRO A 51 -7.04 -1.50 0.64
CA PRO A 51 -6.30 -2.43 1.50
C PRO A 51 -4.87 -2.71 1.02
N LEU A 52 -4.61 -2.64 -0.29
CA LEU A 52 -3.28 -2.84 -0.86
C LEU A 52 -2.35 -1.68 -0.50
N LEU A 53 -2.83 -0.45 -0.67
CA LEU A 53 -2.07 0.75 -0.30
C LEU A 53 -1.81 0.82 1.21
N LEU A 54 -2.80 0.51 2.05
CA LEU A 54 -2.64 0.49 3.51
C LEU A 54 -1.61 -0.56 3.96
N GLY A 55 -1.66 -1.77 3.38
CA GLY A 55 -0.70 -2.83 3.69
C GLY A 55 0.73 -2.47 3.27
N ASN A 56 0.89 -1.92 2.08
CA ASN A 56 2.20 -1.50 1.58
C ASN A 56 2.77 -0.30 2.36
N LEU A 57 1.92 0.65 2.75
CA LEU A 57 2.29 1.74 3.64
C LEU A 57 2.76 1.22 5.01
N ALA A 58 2.04 0.29 5.63
CA ALA A 58 2.44 -0.30 6.90
C ALA A 58 3.83 -0.98 6.81
N LEU A 59 4.08 -1.72 5.74
CA LEU A 59 5.39 -2.35 5.48
C LEU A 59 6.50 -1.31 5.30
N ALA A 60 6.25 -0.24 4.54
CA ALA A 60 7.19 0.86 4.34
C ALA A 60 7.51 1.59 5.64
N LEU A 61 6.49 1.91 6.45
CA LEU A 61 6.64 2.59 7.74
C LEU A 61 7.48 1.78 8.72
N ARG A 62 7.28 0.45 8.79
CA ARG A 62 8.14 -0.40 9.63
C ARG A 62 9.57 -0.49 9.14
N ARG A 63 9.82 -0.48 7.82
CA ARG A 63 11.19 -0.39 7.26
C ARG A 63 11.86 0.94 7.59
N LEU A 64 11.08 2.00 7.80
CA LEU A 64 11.56 3.32 8.27
C LEU A 64 11.62 3.42 9.80
N HIS A 65 11.35 2.34 10.54
CA HIS A 65 11.25 2.32 12.01
C HIS A 65 10.16 3.25 12.58
N LEU A 66 9.19 3.66 11.76
CA LEU A 66 8.02 4.45 12.14
C LEU A 66 6.91 3.52 12.65
N THR A 67 7.18 2.80 13.73
CA THR A 67 6.32 1.73 14.24
C THR A 67 4.93 2.22 14.62
N ALA A 68 4.80 3.39 15.26
CA ALA A 68 3.50 3.94 15.67
C ALA A 68 2.58 4.26 14.49
N GLU A 69 3.14 4.83 13.42
CA GLU A 69 2.39 5.12 12.19
C GLU A 69 2.01 3.83 11.46
N SER A 70 2.91 2.83 11.45
CA SER A 70 2.59 1.52 10.88
C SER A 70 1.43 0.84 11.60
N GLU A 71 1.37 0.90 12.94
CA GLU A 71 0.24 0.34 13.69
C GLU A 71 -1.07 1.02 13.32
N ARG A 72 -1.06 2.35 13.14
CA ARG A 72 -2.26 3.08 12.66
C ARG A 72 -2.70 2.64 11.27
N ALA A 73 -1.76 2.42 10.35
CA ALA A 73 -2.07 1.90 9.02
C ALA A 73 -2.64 0.46 9.09
N LEU A 74 -2.07 -0.39 9.94
CA LEU A 74 -2.59 -1.74 10.19
C LEU A 74 -3.97 -1.74 10.85
N ASP A 75 -4.24 -0.80 11.76
CA ASP A 75 -5.56 -0.64 12.37
C ASP A 75 -6.62 -0.24 11.35
N ARG A 76 -6.28 0.65 10.42
CA ARG A 76 -7.15 0.98 9.28
C ARG A 76 -7.37 -0.22 8.39
N LEU A 77 -6.30 -0.93 8.02
CA LEU A 77 -6.41 -2.15 7.21
C LEU A 77 -7.26 -3.21 7.90
N ARG A 78 -7.09 -3.41 9.21
CA ARG A 78 -7.82 -4.42 9.99
C ARG A 78 -9.33 -4.21 10.00
N LYS A 79 -9.79 -2.96 9.87
CA LYS A 79 -11.22 -2.64 9.74
C LYS A 79 -11.81 -3.07 8.40
N LEU A 80 -10.97 -3.23 7.38
CA LEU A 80 -11.36 -3.56 6.00
C LEU A 80 -11.10 -5.04 5.71
N ASP A 81 -9.94 -5.53 6.11
CA ASP A 81 -9.47 -6.90 5.95
C ASP A 81 -8.58 -7.29 7.14
N ALA A 82 -9.22 -7.88 8.15
CA ALA A 82 -8.55 -8.33 9.37
C ALA A 82 -7.55 -9.45 9.11
N ALA A 83 -7.82 -10.33 8.12
CA ALA A 83 -6.95 -11.45 7.79
C ALA A 83 -5.64 -10.94 7.18
N ARG A 84 -5.71 -10.01 6.25
CA ARG A 84 -4.54 -9.40 5.62
C ARG A 84 -3.72 -8.53 6.58
N ALA A 85 -4.39 -7.80 7.48
CA ALA A 85 -3.69 -7.08 8.54
C ALA A 85 -2.91 -8.03 9.47
N ALA A 86 -3.53 -9.16 9.84
CA ALA A 86 -2.89 -10.19 10.66
C ALA A 86 -1.70 -10.85 9.94
N GLU A 87 -1.82 -11.13 8.64
CA GLU A 87 -0.72 -11.66 7.82
C GLU A 87 0.50 -10.73 7.84
N ILE A 88 0.31 -9.44 7.59
CA ILE A 88 1.40 -8.45 7.58
C ILE A 88 2.03 -8.30 8.98
N ALA A 89 1.21 -8.27 10.03
CA ALA A 89 1.68 -8.18 11.40
C ALA A 89 2.47 -9.44 11.81
N ALA A 90 1.99 -10.63 11.43
CA ALA A 90 2.65 -11.90 11.68
C ALA A 90 3.96 -12.02 10.89
N TRP A 91 3.94 -11.66 9.60
CA TRP A 91 5.13 -11.63 8.75
C TRP A 91 6.22 -10.81 9.40
N TRP A 92 5.92 -9.62 9.92
CA TRP A 92 6.96 -8.82 10.53
C TRP A 92 7.43 -9.32 11.91
N ARG A 93 6.52 -9.86 12.73
CA ARG A 93 6.87 -10.47 14.03
C ARG A 93 7.78 -11.68 13.83
N ALA A 94 7.54 -12.47 12.78
CA ALA A 94 8.35 -13.64 12.43
C ALA A 94 9.64 -13.27 11.68
N ALA A 95 9.59 -12.28 10.79
CA ALA A 95 10.70 -12.00 9.88
C ALA A 95 11.90 -11.36 10.58
N GLY A 96 11.72 -10.42 11.52
CA GLY A 96 12.81 -9.78 12.30
C GLY A 96 13.95 -9.11 11.51
N ARG A 97 14.07 -9.34 10.20
CA ARG A 97 15.04 -8.86 9.22
C ARG A 97 14.43 -9.03 7.82
N PRO A 98 14.68 -8.08 6.90
CA PRO A 98 14.21 -8.23 5.52
C PRO A 98 14.89 -9.44 4.84
N PRO A 99 14.24 -10.08 3.84
CA PRO A 99 14.92 -11.09 3.04
C PRO A 99 16.16 -10.46 2.40
N ARG A 100 17.32 -11.09 2.63
CA ARG A 100 18.44 -10.88 1.72
C ARG A 100 18.01 -11.49 0.38
N ARG A 101 18.20 -10.67 -0.66
CA ARG A 101 17.82 -10.89 -2.06
C ARG A 101 17.68 -12.34 -2.49
#